data_AF-A0A3M1IS02-F1
#
_entry.id   AF-A0A3M1IS02-F1
#
_cell.length_a   1.000
_cell.length_b   1.000
_cell.length_c   1.000
_cell.angle_alpha   90.00
_cell.angle_beta   90.00
_cell.angle_gamma   90.00
#
_symmetry.space_group_name_H-M   'P 1'
#
loop_
_entity.id
_entity.type
_entity.pdbx_description
1 polymer ?
#
loop_
_entity_poly.entity_id
_entity_poly.type
_entity_poly.pdbx_seq_one_letter_code
_entity_poly.pdbx_strand_id
1 'polypeptide(L)'
;DDPEARAGTLGETAREVLGEVGNILLNACLGRLGNLLRVPVSFSVPETSVETVGHLVEGLRVHQHPVELALVIATRFRLRQETVTGRLVFVLGVDSIAELVKAIELMEHDLQEQLARERERTE
;
A
#
# COMPACT_ATOMS: atom_id res chain seq x y z
N ASP A 1 31.90 16.45 10.25
CA ASP A 1 30.87 15.63 10.90
C ASP A 1 29.61 15.64 10.08
N ASP A 2 29.44 14.60 9.29
CA ASP A 2 28.25 14.39 8.47
C ASP A 2 27.16 13.75 9.35
N PRO A 3 26.03 14.43 9.61
CA PRO A 3 24.96 13.90 10.44
C PRO A 3 24.25 12.68 9.82
N GLU A 4 24.48 12.36 8.54
CA GLU A 4 23.88 11.20 7.86
C GLU A 4 24.62 9.87 8.15
N ALA A 5 25.87 9.92 8.61
CA ALA A 5 26.69 8.72 8.85
C ALA A 5 26.27 7.88 10.09
N ARG A 6 25.17 8.25 10.78
CA ARG A 6 24.64 7.57 11.97
C ARG A 6 23.36 6.79 11.73
N ALA A 7 22.94 6.59 10.49
CA ALA A 7 21.96 5.54 10.18
C ALA A 7 22.63 4.19 10.44
N GLY A 8 22.47 3.65 11.65
CA GLY A 8 23.02 2.36 12.01
C GLY A 8 22.57 1.30 11.01
N THR A 9 23.52 0.53 10.48
CA THR A 9 23.24 -0.58 9.58
C THR A 9 22.22 -1.50 10.25
N LEU A 10 21.07 -1.70 9.61
CA LEU A 10 20.11 -2.71 10.05
C LEU A 10 20.79 -4.08 10.00
N GLY A 11 20.84 -4.77 11.15
CA GLY A 11 21.37 -6.13 11.20
C GLY A 11 20.55 -7.07 10.32
N GLU A 12 21.20 -8.12 9.80
CA GLU A 12 20.59 -9.10 8.89
C GLU A 12 19.29 -9.68 9.44
N THR A 13 19.29 -10.11 10.70
CA THR A 13 18.08 -10.62 11.39
C THR A 13 16.95 -9.57 11.44
N ALA A 14 17.27 -8.31 11.69
CA ALA A 14 16.26 -7.25 11.73
C ALA A 14 15.65 -7.01 10.34
N ARG A 15 16.47 -7.10 9.28
CA ARG A 15 16.01 -7.00 7.89
C ARG A 15 15.09 -8.16 7.50
N GLU A 16 15.42 -9.39 7.89
CA GLU A 16 14.57 -10.56 7.65
C GLU A 16 13.22 -10.43 8.35
N VAL A 17 13.23 -10.02 9.63
CA VAL A 17 12.00 -9.79 10.40
C VAL A 17 11.15 -8.68 9.77
N LEU A 18 11.77 -7.58 9.32
CA LEU A 18 11.07 -6.52 8.60
C LEU A 18 10.46 -7.01 7.29
N GLY A 19 11.18 -7.87 6.55
CA GLY A 19 10.66 -8.50 5.33
C GLY A 19 9.43 -9.34 5.61
N GLU A 20 9.44 -10.16 6.67
CA GLU A 20 8.30 -11.00 7.05
C GLU A 20 7.09 -10.18 7.51
N VAL A 21 7.34 -9.15 8.34
CA VAL A 21 6.28 -8.20 8.74
C VAL A 21 5.71 -7.48 7.52
N GLY A 22 6.57 -7.05 6.60
CA GLY A 22 6.17 -6.44 5.33
C GLY A 22 5.31 -7.38 4.49
N ASN A 23 5.72 -8.63 4.35
CA ASN A 23 4.98 -9.66 3.60
C ASN A 23 3.58 -9.89 4.18
N ILE A 24 3.46 -10.00 5.52
CA ILE A 24 2.16 -10.13 6.19
C ILE A 24 1.28 -8.90 5.93
N LEU A 25 1.83 -7.69 6.11
CA LEU A 25 1.08 -6.44 5.92
C LEU A 25 0.63 -6.25 4.47
N LEU A 26 1.51 -6.54 3.50
CA LEU A 26 1.21 -6.42 2.07
C LEU A 26 0.15 -7.43 1.66
N ASN A 27 0.28 -8.70 2.05
CA ASN A 27 -0.72 -9.73 1.73
C ASN A 27 -2.09 -9.40 2.33
N ALA A 28 -2.13 -8.93 3.58
CA ALA A 28 -3.39 -8.56 4.22
C ALA A 28 -4.01 -7.32 3.57
N CYS A 29 -3.22 -6.27 3.31
CA CYS A 29 -3.70 -5.01 2.75
C CYS A 29 -4.15 -5.18 1.30
N LEU A 30 -3.31 -5.78 0.47
CA LEU A 30 -3.60 -5.96 -0.96
C LEU A 30 -4.68 -7.02 -1.19
N GLY A 31 -4.70 -8.09 -0.41
CA GLY A 31 -5.77 -9.08 -0.47
C GLY A 31 -7.13 -8.48 -0.10
N ARG A 32 -7.19 -7.66 0.95
CA ARG A 32 -8.40 -6.91 1.31
C ARG A 32 -8.80 -5.91 0.23
N LEU A 33 -7.84 -5.19 -0.35
CA LEU A 33 -8.08 -4.24 -1.42
C LEU A 33 -8.66 -4.93 -2.66
N GLY A 34 -8.07 -6.05 -3.10
CA GLY A 34 -8.56 -6.83 -4.23
C GLY A 34 -9.98 -7.36 -4.01
N ASN A 35 -10.25 -7.90 -2.82
CA ASN A 35 -11.60 -8.36 -2.45
C ASN A 35 -12.63 -7.22 -2.44
N LEU A 36 -12.24 -6.08 -1.86
CA LEU A 36 -13.11 -4.90 -1.73
C LEU A 36 -13.46 -4.32 -3.10
N LEU A 37 -12.48 -4.20 -3.97
CA LEU A 37 -12.65 -3.66 -5.33
C LEU A 37 -13.20 -4.70 -6.32
N ARG A 38 -13.31 -5.97 -5.91
CA ARG A 38 -13.62 -7.12 -6.77
C ARG A 38 -12.71 -7.21 -8.00
N VAL A 39 -11.46 -6.76 -7.86
CA VAL A 39 -10.44 -6.81 -8.91
C VAL A 39 -9.52 -7.99 -8.63
N PRO A 40 -9.27 -8.89 -9.61
CA PRO A 40 -8.29 -9.94 -9.44
C PRO A 40 -6.89 -9.33 -9.35
N VAL A 41 -6.21 -9.53 -8.23
CA VAL A 41 -4.84 -9.07 -8.02
C VAL A 41 -3.92 -10.28 -7.93
N SER A 42 -2.86 -10.28 -8.74
CA SER A 42 -1.76 -11.25 -8.64
C SER A 42 -0.53 -10.58 -8.06
N PHE A 43 0.27 -11.35 -7.32
CA PHE A 43 1.44 -10.85 -6.61
C PHE A 43 2.69 -11.59 -7.08
N SER A 44 3.77 -10.84 -7.31
CA SER A 44 5.11 -11.38 -7.29
C SER A 44 5.60 -11.53 -5.85
N VAL A 45 6.67 -12.29 -5.64
CA VAL A 45 7.36 -12.32 -4.35
C VAL A 45 7.87 -10.91 -4.03
N PRO A 46 7.60 -10.37 -2.82
CA PRO A 46 8.07 -9.04 -2.46
C PRO A 46 9.59 -9.02 -2.26
N GLU A 47 10.24 -7.98 -2.77
CA GLU A 47 11.65 -7.70 -2.53
C GLU A 47 11.80 -6.70 -1.37
N THR A 48 12.78 -6.92 -0.51
CA THR A 48 13.07 -6.04 0.64
C THR A 48 14.41 -5.37 0.44
N SER A 49 14.42 -4.04 0.39
CA SER A 49 15.62 -3.20 0.39
C SER A 49 15.54 -2.11 1.46
N VAL A 50 16.70 -1.67 1.94
CA VAL A 50 16.81 -0.56 2.89
C VAL A 50 17.69 0.46 2.22
N GLU A 51 17.10 1.58 1.84
CA GLU A 51 17.77 2.64 1.09
C GLU A 51 17.24 4.00 1.58
N THR A 52 17.92 5.07 1.20
CA THR A 52 17.36 6.42 1.37
C THR A 52 16.10 6.55 0.52
N VAL A 53 15.17 7.41 0.96
CA VAL A 53 13.93 7.65 0.19
C VAL A 53 14.24 8.18 -1.21
N GLY A 54 15.28 9.00 -1.37
CA GLY A 54 15.72 9.51 -2.67
C GLY A 54 16.10 8.37 -3.62
N HIS A 55 16.99 7.47 -3.19
CA HIS A 55 17.41 6.31 -3.98
C HIS A 55 16.23 5.37 -4.31
N LEU A 56 15.33 5.14 -3.35
CA LEU A 56 14.12 4.35 -3.61
C LEU A 56 13.31 4.95 -4.74
N VAL A 57 13.03 6.27 -4.69
CA VAL A 57 12.21 6.96 -5.68
C VAL A 57 12.86 6.96 -7.07
N GLU A 58 14.17 7.17 -7.16
CA GLU A 58 14.91 7.12 -8.43
C GLU A 58 14.88 5.74 -9.10
N GLY A 59 14.82 4.68 -8.29
CA GLY A 59 14.72 3.29 -8.74
C GLY A 59 13.33 2.88 -9.21
N LEU A 60 12.28 3.64 -8.88
CA LEU A 60 10.91 3.25 -9.25
C LEU A 60 10.67 3.42 -10.76
N ARG A 61 10.23 2.34 -11.39
CA ARG A 61 9.84 2.29 -12.81
C ARG A 61 8.52 1.56 -12.95
N VAL A 62 7.63 2.06 -13.81
CA VAL A 62 6.41 1.36 -14.24
C VAL A 62 6.51 1.12 -15.74
N HIS A 63 6.52 -0.15 -16.16
CA HIS A 63 6.68 -0.53 -17.57
C HIS A 63 7.86 0.19 -18.27
N GLN A 64 8.99 0.36 -17.56
CA GLN A 64 10.21 1.07 -18.01
C GLN A 64 10.07 2.61 -18.11
N HIS A 65 8.91 3.17 -17.81
CA HIS A 65 8.69 4.61 -17.73
C HIS A 65 8.90 5.14 -16.30
N PRO A 66 9.27 6.42 -16.14
CA PRO A 66 9.24 7.08 -14.85
C PRO A 66 7.85 7.02 -14.23
N VAL A 67 7.79 6.98 -12.90
CA VAL A 67 6.51 7.06 -12.18
C VAL A 67 5.94 8.47 -12.31
N GLU A 68 4.75 8.57 -12.92
CA GLU A 68 4.04 9.85 -13.04
C GLU A 68 3.08 10.09 -11.86
N LEU A 69 2.59 9.01 -11.26
CA LEU A 69 1.60 9.05 -10.19
C LEU A 69 1.90 8.02 -9.09
N ALA A 70 1.79 8.46 -7.84
CA ALA A 70 1.85 7.59 -6.68
C ALA A 70 0.72 7.93 -5.70
N LEU A 71 0.05 6.89 -5.20
CA LEU A 71 -0.91 7.02 -4.11
C LEU A 71 -0.19 6.74 -2.79
N VAL A 72 -0.18 7.72 -1.90
CA VAL A 72 0.47 7.62 -0.58
C VAL A 72 -0.58 7.45 0.51
N ILE A 73 -0.52 6.32 1.20
CA ILE A 73 -1.39 6.00 2.33
C ILE A 73 -0.59 6.15 3.61
N ALA A 74 -0.94 7.15 4.43
CA ALA A 74 -0.38 7.29 5.77
C ALA A 74 -0.97 6.22 6.70
N THR A 75 -0.12 5.41 7.30
CA THR A 75 -0.53 4.34 8.22
C THR A 75 -0.09 4.66 9.64
N ARG A 76 -0.91 4.28 10.61
CA ARG A 76 -0.59 4.41 12.04
C ARG A 76 -0.95 3.10 12.74
N PHE A 77 0.08 2.34 13.10
CA PHE A 77 -0.03 1.12 13.87
C PHE A 77 0.06 1.46 15.36
N ARG A 78 -1.01 1.20 16.09
CA ARG A 78 -1.02 1.32 17.55
C ARG A 78 -0.67 -0.03 18.16
N LEU A 79 0.51 -0.10 18.76
CA LEU A 79 0.94 -1.22 19.60
C LEU A 79 0.64 -0.89 21.06
N ARG A 80 0.81 -1.86 21.96
CA ARG A 80 0.41 -1.73 23.37
C ARG A 80 0.97 -0.49 24.07
N GLN A 81 2.24 -0.17 23.84
CA GLN A 81 2.92 0.95 24.48
C GLN A 81 3.50 1.95 23.49
N GLU A 82 3.42 1.67 22.19
CA GLU A 82 4.08 2.44 21.14
C GLU A 82 3.16 2.67 19.95
N THR A 83 3.40 3.76 19.24
CA THR A 83 2.73 4.03 17.96
C THR A 83 3.76 4.09 16.85
N VAL A 84 3.62 3.22 15.87
CA VAL A 84 4.46 3.21 14.67
C VAL A 84 3.69 3.89 13.55
N THR A 85 4.23 4.98 13.02
CA THR A 85 3.71 5.61 11.80
C THR A 85 4.47 5.12 10.60
N GLY A 86 3.76 4.80 9.53
CA GLY A 86 4.32 4.36 8.26
C GLY A 86 3.67 5.06 7.09
N ARG A 87 4.21 4.81 5.90
CA ARG A 87 3.59 5.16 4.63
C ARG A 87 3.59 3.92 3.75
N LEU A 88 2.43 3.57 3.21
CA LEU A 88 2.33 2.60 2.13
C LEU A 88 2.18 3.40 0.84
N VAL A 89 3.02 3.13 -0.15
CA VAL A 89 3.04 3.87 -1.42
C VAL A 89 2.68 2.90 -2.53
N PHE A 90 1.63 3.22 -3.28
CA PHE A 90 1.22 2.51 -4.49
C PHE A 90 1.73 3.28 -5.69
N VAL A 91 2.60 2.62 -6.44
CA VAL A 91 3.16 3.13 -7.68
C VAL A 91 2.37 2.49 -8.81
N LEU A 92 1.60 3.30 -9.54
CA LEU A 92 0.61 2.81 -10.51
C LEU A 92 0.87 3.44 -11.88
N GLY A 93 0.66 2.67 -12.95
CA GLY A 93 0.59 3.21 -14.30
C GLY A 93 -0.69 4.00 -14.51
N VAL A 94 -0.72 4.84 -15.55
CA VAL A 94 -1.89 5.65 -15.91
C VAL A 94 -3.14 4.80 -16.15
N ASP A 95 -2.99 3.64 -16.78
CA ASP A 95 -4.11 2.71 -16.97
C ASP A 95 -4.58 2.08 -15.65
N SER A 96 -3.64 1.72 -14.76
CA SER A 96 -3.96 1.09 -13.48
C SER A 96 -4.68 2.04 -12.53
N ILE A 97 -4.35 3.34 -12.52
CA ILE A 97 -5.07 4.32 -11.72
C ILE A 97 -6.50 4.52 -12.25
N ALA A 98 -6.70 4.54 -13.58
CA ALA A 98 -8.02 4.66 -14.17
C ALA A 98 -8.92 3.49 -13.77
N GLU A 99 -8.40 2.25 -13.82
CA GLU A 99 -9.12 1.06 -13.37
C GLU A 99 -9.41 1.09 -11.86
N LEU A 100 -8.46 1.56 -11.04
CA LEU A 100 -8.66 1.71 -9.60
C LEU A 100 -9.80 2.70 -9.29
N VAL A 101 -9.81 3.87 -9.92
CA VAL A 101 -10.86 4.88 -9.73
C VAL A 101 -12.22 4.30 -10.11
N LYS A 102 -12.31 3.67 -11.28
CA LYS A 102 -13.54 3.03 -11.75
C LYS A 102 -14.05 1.95 -10.80
N ALA A 103 -13.15 1.13 -10.23
CA ALA A 103 -13.53 0.11 -9.27
C ALA A 103 -14.08 0.72 -7.96
N ILE A 104 -13.52 1.85 -7.52
CA ILE A 104 -14.01 2.58 -6.34
C ILE A 104 -15.40 3.18 -6.59
N GLU A 105 -15.62 3.79 -7.75
CA GLU A 105 -16.92 4.37 -8.13
C GLU A 105 -18.03 3.30 -8.17
N LEU A 106 -17.74 2.13 -8.74
CA LEU A 106 -18.68 1.00 -8.75
C LEU A 106 -19.00 0.52 -7.33
N MET A 107 -17.98 0.42 -6.46
CA MET A 107 -18.18 0.03 -5.07
C MET A 107 -19.04 1.05 -4.30
N GLU A 108 -18.81 2.35 -4.52
CA GLU A 108 -19.61 3.41 -3.90
C GLU A 108 -21.09 3.29 -4.30
N HIS A 109 -21.36 3.10 -5.59
CA HIS A 109 -22.72 2.93 -6.10
C HIS A 109 -23.41 1.71 -5.49
N ASP A 110 -22.74 0.55 -5.45
CA ASP A 110 -23.26 -0.67 -4.81
C ASP A 110 -23.63 -0.42 -3.33
N LEU A 111 -22.78 0.32 -2.60
CA LEU A 111 -23.01 0.63 -1.20
C LEU A 111 -24.22 1.56 -1.01
N GLN A 112 -24.37 2.57 -1.88
CA GLN A 112 -25.52 3.49 -1.85
C GLN A 112 -26.84 2.76 -2.12
N GLU A 113 -26.86 1.83 -3.08
CA GLU A 113 -28.04 1.00 -3.34
C GLU A 113 -28.40 0.11 -2.16
N GLN A 114 -27.42 -0.52 -1.52
CA GLN A 114 -27.65 -1.37 -0.34
C GLN A 114 -28.27 -0.56 0.81
N LEU A 115 -27.73 0.63 1.09
CA LEU A 115 -28.27 1.53 2.11
C LEU A 115 -29.70 1.99 1.80
N ALA A 116 -30.03 2.24 0.53
CA ALA A 116 -31.39 2.58 0.12
C ALA A 116 -32.37 1.42 0.38
N ARG A 117 -32.00 0.20 0.00
CA ARG A 117 -32.83 -1.00 0.23
C ARG A 117 -33.02 -1.34 1.70
N GLU A 118 -32.02 -1.07 2.56
CA GLU A 118 -32.16 -1.26 4.01
C GLU A 118 -33.14 -0.28 4.64
N ARG A 119 -33.15 0.98 4.17
CA ARG A 119 -34.12 1.99 4.64
C ARG A 119 -35.55 1.60 4.29
N GLU A 120 -35.81 1.18 3.05
CA GLU A 120 -37.12 0.71 2.58
C GLU A 120 -37.62 -0.55 3.32
N ARG A 121 -36.72 -1.38 3.87
CA ARG A 121 -37.09 -2.56 4.66
C ARG A 121 -37.44 -2.27 6.12
N THR A 122 -37.04 -1.10 6.61
CA THR A 122 -37.20 -0.71 8.02
C THR A 122 -38.44 0.19 8.21
N GLU A 123 -39.03 0.66 7.11
CA GLU A 123 -40.32 1.38 7.02
C GLU A 123 -41.47 0.40 6.70
#